data_AF-A0A2E0WWT5-F1
#
_entry.id   AF-A0A2E0WWT5-F1
#
_cell.length_a   1.000
_cell.length_b   1.000
_cell.length_c   1.000
_cell.angle_alpha   90.00
_cell.angle_beta   90.00
_cell.angle_gamma   90.00
#
_symmetry.space_group_name_H-M   'P 1'
#
loop_
_entity.id
_entity.type
_entity.pdbx_description
1 polymer ?
#
loop_
_entity_poly.entity_id
_entity_poly.type
_entity_poly.pdbx_seq_one_letter_code
_entity_poly.pdbx_strand_id
1 'polypeptide(L)'
;MSTTAERTLTEKHRRELCEGSGLTEATIEAAGVYSEHDRTKLAAMLNWKSCRRATAPALVFPYYDLHGATVLYRIKPNNPPKDAKTGKHRKYLQPSGVPVRAYIPPQVRDKLSDATCRLVITEGEKKALAAVQAGFACVGLSGVDCWHTKGTAKLLPDLDRIAW
;
A
#
# COMPACT_ATOMS: atom_id res chain seq x y z
N MET A 1 22.67 -8.09 -9.45
CA MET A 1 21.86 -8.85 -8.48
C MET A 1 21.64 -7.93 -7.28
N SER A 2 20.44 -7.37 -7.14
CA SER A 2 20.14 -6.48 -6.00
C SER A 2 19.89 -7.35 -4.78
N THR A 3 20.78 -7.28 -3.79
CA THR A 3 20.56 -7.84 -2.45
C THR A 3 19.28 -7.21 -1.88
N THR A 4 18.21 -7.99 -1.77
CA THR A 4 17.01 -7.57 -1.05
C THR A 4 17.41 -7.43 0.41
N ALA A 5 17.66 -6.20 0.87
CA ALA A 5 17.87 -5.95 2.29
C ALA A 5 16.68 -6.54 3.06
N GLU A 6 16.97 -7.30 4.11
CA GLU A 6 15.98 -8.00 4.91
C GLU A 6 14.94 -7.00 5.42
N ARG A 7 13.69 -7.18 4.98
CA ARG A 7 12.58 -6.29 5.30
C ARG A 7 12.05 -6.66 6.68
N THR A 8 12.34 -5.83 7.68
CA THR A 8 11.95 -6.09 9.07
C THR A 8 10.81 -5.18 9.54
N LEU A 9 10.07 -5.65 10.54
CA LEU A 9 9.05 -4.86 11.24
C LEU A 9 9.55 -4.43 12.63
N THR A 10 9.28 -3.18 13.01
CA THR A 10 9.34 -2.80 14.44
C THR A 10 8.27 -3.55 15.22
N GLU A 11 8.50 -3.79 16.51
CA GLU A 11 7.52 -4.47 17.36
C GLU A 11 6.14 -3.78 17.34
N LYS A 12 6.13 -2.44 17.34
CA LYS A 12 4.89 -1.66 17.22
C LYS A 12 4.14 -1.97 15.92
N HIS A 13 4.83 -2.01 14.79
CA HIS A 13 4.20 -2.28 13.50
C HIS A 13 3.76 -3.75 13.37
N ARG A 14 4.57 -4.68 13.90
CA ARG A 14 4.22 -6.11 13.98
C ARG A 14 2.92 -6.30 14.76
N ARG A 15 2.82 -5.75 15.97
CA ARG A 15 1.58 -5.78 16.76
C ARG A 15 0.42 -5.11 16.04
N GLU A 16 0.64 -3.97 15.38
CA GLU A 16 -0.41 -3.28 14.62
C GLU A 16 -0.99 -4.11 13.47
N LEU A 17 -0.16 -4.95 12.83
CA LEU A 17 -0.57 -5.80 11.71
C LEU A 17 -1.12 -7.14 12.20
N CYS A 18 -0.39 -7.83 13.07
CA CYS A 18 -0.74 -9.17 13.55
C CYS A 18 -1.90 -9.11 14.55
N GLU A 19 -1.76 -8.38 15.66
CA GLU A 19 -2.80 -8.27 16.68
C GLU A 19 -3.94 -7.33 16.22
N GLY A 20 -3.57 -6.17 15.69
CA GLY A 20 -4.53 -5.11 15.37
C GLY A 20 -5.27 -5.30 14.04
N SER A 21 -4.78 -6.14 13.14
CA SER A 21 -5.40 -6.36 11.81
C SER A 21 -5.55 -7.83 11.44
N GLY A 22 -5.12 -8.77 12.31
CA GLY A 22 -5.26 -10.21 12.08
C GLY A 22 -4.41 -10.74 10.92
N LEU A 23 -3.40 -10.00 10.46
CA LEU A 23 -2.54 -10.44 9.36
C LEU A 23 -1.47 -11.41 9.88
N THR A 24 -1.28 -12.52 9.19
CA THR A 24 -0.18 -13.45 9.48
C THR A 24 1.14 -12.88 8.99
N GLU A 25 2.25 -13.28 9.63
CA GLU A 25 3.60 -12.89 9.20
C GLU A 25 3.85 -13.29 7.74
N ALA A 26 3.38 -14.47 7.31
CA ALA A 26 3.47 -14.92 5.92
C ALA A 26 2.74 -14.00 4.94
N THR A 27 1.53 -13.51 5.29
CA THR A 27 0.79 -12.55 4.46
C THR A 27 1.54 -11.22 4.35
N ILE A 28 2.10 -10.74 5.46
CA ILE A 28 2.88 -9.48 5.54
C ILE A 28 4.16 -9.59 4.70
N GLU A 29 4.90 -10.68 4.85
CA GLU A 29 6.14 -10.97 4.13
C GLU A 29 5.89 -11.07 2.63
N ALA A 30 4.89 -11.86 2.22
CA ALA A 30 4.52 -12.01 0.82
C ALA A 30 4.06 -10.68 0.19
N ALA A 31 3.40 -9.82 0.96
CA ALA A 31 3.06 -8.46 0.53
C ALA A 31 4.27 -7.50 0.49
N GLY A 32 5.37 -7.88 1.12
CA GLY A 32 6.58 -7.09 1.24
C GLY A 32 6.44 -5.87 2.15
N VAL A 33 5.51 -5.90 3.10
CA VAL A 33 5.27 -4.80 4.05
C VAL A 33 6.41 -4.74 5.08
N TYR A 34 6.93 -3.55 5.36
CA TYR A 34 8.10 -3.39 6.23
C TYR A 34 8.15 -2.06 6.97
N SER A 35 9.07 -1.92 7.92
CA SER A 35 9.33 -0.66 8.63
C SER A 35 10.53 0.06 8.03
N GLU A 36 10.36 1.33 7.65
CA GLU A 36 11.47 2.18 7.26
C GLU A 36 11.81 3.18 8.37
N HIS A 37 13.10 3.30 8.66
CA HIS A 37 13.68 4.14 9.70
C HIS A 37 14.42 5.34 9.14
N ASP A 38 14.91 5.24 7.90
CA ASP A 38 15.66 6.27 7.22
C ASP A 38 14.72 7.34 6.62
N ARG A 39 14.87 8.56 7.11
CA ARG A 39 14.07 9.72 6.68
C ARG A 39 14.38 10.14 5.25
N THR A 40 15.59 9.92 4.77
CA THR A 40 16.01 10.21 3.39
C THR A 40 15.33 9.24 2.44
N LYS A 41 15.30 7.94 2.77
CA LYS A 41 14.54 6.94 2.01
C LYS A 41 13.04 7.26 2.01
N LEU A 42 12.46 7.59 3.16
CA LEU A 42 11.06 8.00 3.25
C LEU A 42 10.77 9.25 2.40
N ALA A 43 11.66 10.24 2.42
CA ALA A 43 11.52 11.45 1.62
C ALA A 43 11.55 11.13 0.12
N ALA A 44 12.48 10.27 -0.32
CA ALA A 44 12.54 9.81 -1.69
C ALA A 44 11.27 9.06 -2.11
N MET A 45 10.77 8.13 -1.28
CA MET A 45 9.52 7.39 -1.52
C MET A 45 8.28 8.31 -1.60
N LEU A 46 8.28 9.43 -0.87
CA LEU A 46 7.18 10.40 -0.86
C LEU A 46 7.35 11.52 -1.90
N ASN A 47 8.43 11.52 -2.69
CA ASN A 47 8.80 12.63 -3.57
C ASN A 47 8.85 13.98 -2.82
N TRP A 48 9.43 13.97 -1.62
CA TRP A 48 9.61 15.13 -0.76
C TRP A 48 11.09 15.51 -0.66
N LYS A 49 11.38 16.80 -0.49
CA LYS A 49 12.76 17.27 -0.25
C LYS A 49 13.35 16.72 1.04
N SER A 50 12.52 16.56 2.08
CA SER A 50 12.92 15.99 3.37
C SER A 50 11.71 15.54 4.19
N CYS A 51 11.94 14.63 5.14
CA CYS A 51 10.95 14.20 6.12
C CYS A 51 11.31 14.70 7.53
N ARG A 52 10.29 15.14 8.28
CA ARG A 52 10.44 15.52 9.70
C ARG A 52 10.93 14.30 10.50
N ARG A 53 11.64 14.53 11.62
CA ARG A 53 12.11 13.43 12.49
C ARG A 53 10.97 12.50 12.93
N ALA A 54 9.82 13.08 13.26
CA ALA A 54 8.64 12.35 13.70
C ALA A 54 8.02 11.42 12.63
N THR A 55 8.38 11.57 11.35
CA THR A 55 7.87 10.72 10.27
C THR A 55 8.41 9.28 10.37
N ALA A 56 9.62 9.10 10.91
CA ALA A 56 10.22 7.78 11.10
C ALA A 56 10.09 7.31 12.57
N PRO A 57 10.01 5.99 12.83
CA PRO A 57 9.83 4.93 11.83
C PRO A 57 8.42 4.96 11.22
N ALA A 58 8.28 4.45 10.00
CA ALA A 58 7.00 4.37 9.30
C ALA A 58 6.77 2.98 8.71
N LEU A 59 5.52 2.55 8.70
CA LEU A 59 5.10 1.33 8.04
C LEU A 59 4.94 1.58 6.55
N VAL A 60 5.55 0.75 5.72
CA VAL A 60 5.60 0.92 4.26
C VAL A 60 4.84 -0.21 3.57
N PHE A 61 3.87 0.16 2.75
CA PHE A 61 3.14 -0.71 1.85
C PHE A 61 3.64 -0.48 0.42
N PRO A 62 4.45 -1.38 -0.15
CA PRO A 62 4.84 -1.30 -1.55
C PRO A 62 3.66 -1.68 -2.46
N TYR A 63 3.48 -0.93 -3.53
CA TYR A 63 2.53 -1.21 -4.59
C TYR A 63 3.32 -1.73 -5.79
N TYR A 64 2.85 -2.82 -6.38
CA TYR A 64 3.51 -3.47 -7.50
C TYR A 64 2.63 -3.40 -8.74
N ASP A 65 3.24 -3.29 -9.91
CA ASP A 65 2.54 -3.61 -11.15
C ASP A 65 2.37 -5.13 -11.32
N LEU A 66 1.73 -5.54 -12.42
CA LEU A 66 1.51 -6.94 -12.75
C LEU A 66 2.81 -7.72 -12.99
N HIS A 67 3.92 -7.04 -13.30
CA HIS A 67 5.23 -7.64 -13.49
C HIS A 67 6.04 -7.71 -12.18
N GLY A 68 5.49 -7.19 -11.08
CA GLY A 68 6.13 -7.17 -9.77
C GLY A 68 7.09 -6.01 -9.55
N ALA A 69 7.21 -5.06 -10.47
CA ALA A 69 7.99 -3.86 -10.24
C ALA A 69 7.28 -2.93 -9.25
N THR A 70 8.02 -2.35 -8.32
CA THR A 70 7.43 -1.39 -7.37
C THR A 70 7.15 -0.06 -8.06
N VAL A 71 5.89 0.36 -8.06
CA VAL A 71 5.40 1.55 -8.78
C VAL A 71 5.00 2.69 -7.85
N LEU A 72 4.74 2.40 -6.58
CA LEU A 72 4.34 3.36 -5.57
C LEU A 72 4.62 2.81 -4.17
N TYR A 73 4.81 3.69 -3.19
CA TYR A 73 4.78 3.33 -1.78
C TYR A 73 3.69 4.13 -1.08
N ARG A 74 2.86 3.46 -0.28
CA ARG A 74 2.08 4.14 0.76
C ARG A 74 2.74 3.97 2.10
N ILE A 75 2.85 5.08 2.82
CA ILE A 75 3.61 5.17 4.05
C ILE A 75 2.67 5.58 5.17
N LYS A 76 2.68 4.82 6.26
CA LYS A 76 1.98 5.15 7.51
C LYS A 76 3.00 5.47 8.59
N PRO A 77 3.29 6.77 8.84
CA PRO A 77 4.17 7.18 9.92
C PRO A 77 3.62 6.80 11.29
N ASN A 78 4.51 6.51 12.23
CA ASN A 78 4.11 6.38 13.63
C ASN A 78 3.49 7.66 14.20
N ASN A 79 3.98 8.82 13.76
CA ASN A 79 3.44 10.13 14.11
C ASN A 79 3.02 10.86 12.83
N PRO A 80 1.77 10.65 12.37
CA PRO A 80 1.30 11.21 11.10
C PRO A 80 1.24 12.75 11.16
N PRO A 81 1.72 13.46 10.11
CA PRO A 81 1.62 14.91 10.06
C PRO A 81 0.15 15.35 10.00
N LYS A 82 -0.13 16.53 10.56
CA LYS A 82 -1.43 17.19 10.39
C LYS A 82 -1.53 17.81 9.01
N ASP A 83 -2.73 17.76 8.46
CA ASP A 83 -3.09 18.49 7.27
C ASP A 83 -3.25 19.98 7.58
N ALA A 84 -2.60 20.83 6.79
CA ALA A 84 -2.58 22.27 7.05
C ALA A 84 -3.95 22.94 6.84
N LYS A 85 -4.80 22.37 5.98
CA LYS A 85 -6.13 22.93 5.67
C LYS A 85 -7.19 22.44 6.64
N THR A 86 -7.17 21.15 6.94
CA THR A 86 -8.24 20.51 7.73
C THR A 86 -7.87 20.27 9.19
N GLY A 87 -6.59 20.40 9.57
CA GLY A 87 -6.07 20.07 10.89
C GLY A 87 -6.04 18.57 11.21
N LYS A 88 -6.62 17.71 10.36
CA LYS A 88 -6.72 16.26 10.56
C LYS A 88 -5.37 15.58 10.31
N HIS A 89 -5.10 14.50 11.04
CA HIS A 89 -3.90 13.69 10.80
C HIS A 89 -3.98 12.92 9.48
N ARG A 90 -2.95 13.04 8.64
CA ARG A 90 -2.81 12.21 7.43
C ARG A 90 -2.16 10.88 7.82
N LYS A 91 -3.01 9.94 8.22
CA LYS A 91 -2.61 8.60 8.69
C LYS A 91 -1.80 7.84 7.64
N TYR A 92 -2.16 7.96 6.37
CA TYR A 92 -1.44 7.38 5.24
C TYR A 92 -0.97 8.48 4.30
N LEU A 93 0.27 8.37 3.85
CA LEU A 93 0.95 9.29 2.96
C LEU A 93 1.19 8.60 1.61
N GLN A 94 1.07 9.37 0.54
CA GLN A 94 1.35 8.98 -0.83
C GLN A 94 2.35 9.98 -1.43
N PRO A 95 3.22 9.56 -2.37
CA PRO A 95 4.11 10.47 -3.07
C PRO A 95 3.39 11.65 -3.73
N SER A 96 3.99 12.83 -3.60
CA SER A 96 3.48 14.06 -4.21
C SER A 96 3.64 14.03 -5.73
N GLY A 97 2.60 14.47 -6.45
CA GLY A 97 2.60 14.51 -7.92
C GLY A 97 2.43 13.16 -8.61
N VAL A 98 2.25 12.07 -7.87
CA VAL A 98 2.06 10.72 -8.42
C VAL A 98 0.57 10.36 -8.38
N PRO A 99 -0.02 9.89 -9.51
CA PRO A 99 -1.40 9.41 -9.55
C PRO A 99 -1.66 8.31 -8.52
N VAL A 100 -2.91 8.23 -8.03
CA VAL A 100 -3.34 7.11 -7.17
C VAL A 100 -3.25 5.79 -7.94
N ARG A 101 -3.03 4.71 -7.22
CA ARG A 101 -2.90 3.33 -7.74
C ARG A 101 -3.83 2.43 -6.94
N ALA A 102 -4.31 1.35 -7.57
CA ALA A 102 -4.95 0.29 -6.82
C ALA A 102 -3.88 -0.57 -6.15
N TYR A 103 -4.12 -0.95 -4.90
CA TYR A 103 -3.29 -1.90 -4.17
C TYR A 103 -3.64 -3.32 -4.61
N ILE A 104 -2.71 -3.97 -5.30
CA ILE A 104 -2.84 -5.37 -5.71
C ILE A 104 -1.89 -6.21 -4.86
N PRO A 105 -2.40 -6.96 -3.86
CA PRO A 105 -1.62 -7.95 -3.14
C PRO A 105 -0.95 -8.93 -4.13
N PRO A 106 0.36 -9.24 -3.98
CA PRO A 106 1.06 -10.13 -4.90
C PRO A 106 0.37 -11.48 -5.12
N GLN A 107 -0.28 -12.01 -4.09
CA GLN A 107 -0.97 -13.30 -4.11
C GLN A 107 -2.22 -13.33 -5.00
N VAL A 108 -2.76 -12.17 -5.42
CA VAL A 108 -3.97 -12.09 -6.25
C VAL A 108 -3.65 -11.93 -7.73
N ARG A 109 -2.40 -11.59 -8.10
CA ARG A 109 -2.05 -11.21 -9.48
C ARG A 109 -2.48 -12.24 -10.52
N ASP A 110 -2.23 -13.52 -10.26
CA ASP A 110 -2.57 -14.60 -11.20
C ASP A 110 -4.08 -14.74 -11.41
N LYS A 111 -4.90 -14.29 -10.46
CA LYS A 111 -6.37 -14.30 -10.55
C LYS A 111 -6.92 -13.16 -11.40
N LEU A 112 -6.16 -12.09 -11.63
CA LEU A 112 -6.64 -10.90 -12.34
C LEU A 112 -6.84 -11.11 -13.84
N SER A 113 -6.30 -12.21 -14.39
CA SER A 113 -6.47 -12.59 -15.80
C SER A 113 -7.71 -13.46 -16.05
N ASP A 114 -8.36 -13.93 -14.98
CA ASP A 114 -9.54 -14.81 -15.04
C ASP A 114 -10.82 -14.03 -14.74
N ALA A 115 -11.56 -13.65 -15.78
CA ALA A 115 -12.83 -12.94 -15.66
C ALA A 115 -13.93 -13.74 -14.94
N THR A 116 -13.76 -15.05 -14.74
CA THR A 116 -14.72 -15.85 -13.94
C THR A 116 -14.44 -15.78 -12.45
N CYS A 117 -13.27 -15.26 -12.06
CA CYS A 117 -12.90 -15.07 -10.67
C CYS A 117 -13.69 -13.91 -10.05
N ARG A 118 -14.37 -14.18 -8.93
CA ARG A 118 -15.05 -13.12 -8.18
C ARG A 118 -14.03 -12.23 -7.49
N LEU A 119 -13.80 -11.05 -8.06
CA LEU A 119 -12.90 -10.04 -7.49
C LEU A 119 -13.63 -9.14 -6.49
N VAL A 120 -13.09 -9.06 -5.28
CA VAL A 120 -13.53 -8.11 -4.25
C VAL A 120 -12.72 -6.82 -4.37
N ILE A 121 -13.39 -5.67 -4.26
CA ILE A 121 -12.74 -4.36 -4.13
C ILE A 121 -13.03 -3.84 -2.72
N THR A 122 -11.98 -3.42 -2.02
CA THR A 122 -12.11 -2.86 -0.66
C THR A 122 -11.35 -1.55 -0.50
N GLU A 123 -11.56 -0.86 0.61
CA GLU A 123 -10.81 0.35 0.96
C GLU A 123 -9.62 0.00 1.87
N GLY A 124 -8.40 0.24 1.38
CA GLY A 124 -7.16 0.16 2.12
C GLY A 124 -6.40 -1.17 2.01
N GLU A 125 -5.10 -1.10 2.24
CA GLU A 125 -4.14 -2.19 2.03
C GLU A 125 -4.36 -3.33 3.01
N LYS A 126 -4.59 -3.00 4.29
CA LYS A 126 -4.79 -3.99 5.35
C LYS A 126 -6.04 -4.84 5.14
N LYS A 127 -7.13 -4.23 4.67
CA LYS A 127 -8.38 -4.98 4.37
C LYS A 127 -8.19 -5.87 3.16
N ALA A 128 -7.51 -5.39 2.13
CA ALA A 128 -7.18 -6.20 0.96
C ALA A 128 -6.34 -7.41 1.37
N LEU A 129 -5.27 -7.21 2.15
CA LEU A 129 -4.46 -8.32 2.68
C LEU A 129 -5.26 -9.29 3.53
N ALA A 130 -6.14 -8.81 4.41
CA ALA A 130 -6.98 -9.67 5.23
C ALA A 130 -7.95 -10.51 4.38
N ALA A 131 -8.55 -9.94 3.33
CA ALA A 131 -9.41 -10.66 2.41
C ALA A 131 -8.64 -11.73 1.63
N VAL A 132 -7.46 -11.41 1.14
CA VAL A 132 -6.56 -12.35 0.45
C VAL A 132 -6.14 -13.49 1.35
N GLN A 133 -5.77 -13.19 2.59
CA GLN A 133 -5.46 -14.19 3.60
C GLN A 133 -6.64 -15.13 3.87
N ALA A 134 -7.87 -14.62 3.80
CA ALA A 134 -9.09 -15.40 3.95
C ALA A 134 -9.51 -16.15 2.66
N GLY A 135 -8.70 -16.11 1.60
CA GLY A 135 -8.93 -16.84 0.35
C GLY A 135 -9.75 -16.09 -0.70
N PHE A 136 -10.06 -14.80 -0.49
CA PHE A 136 -10.76 -13.98 -1.48
C PHE A 136 -9.77 -13.26 -2.40
N ALA A 137 -9.98 -13.35 -3.72
CA ALA A 137 -9.31 -12.45 -4.65
C ALA A 137 -9.75 -11.01 -4.34
N CYS A 138 -8.82 -10.14 -3.94
CA CYS A 138 -9.16 -8.81 -3.47
C CYS A 138 -8.11 -7.75 -3.86
N VAL A 139 -8.58 -6.58 -4.26
CA VAL A 139 -7.77 -5.37 -4.47
C VAL A 139 -8.23 -4.24 -3.55
N GLY A 140 -7.29 -3.41 -3.12
CA GLY A 140 -7.54 -2.28 -2.23
C GLY A 140 -7.48 -0.93 -2.96
N LEU A 141 -8.37 0.00 -2.64
CA LEU A 141 -8.29 1.39 -3.07
C LEU A 141 -7.81 2.29 -1.93
N SER A 142 -7.06 3.34 -2.24
CA SER A 142 -6.56 4.29 -1.21
C SER A 142 -7.65 5.16 -0.58
N GLY A 143 -8.86 5.14 -1.16
CA GLY A 143 -10.09 5.79 -0.74
C GLY A 143 -11.22 5.38 -1.69
N VAL A 144 -12.48 5.54 -1.28
CA VAL A 144 -13.66 5.06 -2.05
C VAL A 144 -13.76 5.63 -3.47
N ASP A 145 -13.25 6.85 -3.69
CA ASP A 145 -13.25 7.53 -5.00
C ASP A 145 -11.97 7.25 -5.81
N CYS A 146 -11.00 6.52 -5.25
CA CYS A 146 -9.69 6.27 -5.87
C CYS A 146 -9.72 5.08 -6.84
N TRP A 147 -10.77 4.93 -7.65
CA TRP A 147 -10.90 3.87 -8.66
C TRP A 147 -10.67 4.36 -10.10
N HIS A 148 -10.55 5.68 -10.30
CA HIS A 148 -10.41 6.27 -11.63
C HIS A 148 -9.36 7.39 -11.70
N THR A 149 -8.98 7.74 -12.92
CA THR A 149 -8.17 8.93 -13.18
C THR A 149 -8.99 10.17 -12.85
N LYS A 150 -8.49 10.99 -11.91
CA LYS A 150 -9.18 12.17 -11.39
C LYS A 150 -9.75 13.05 -12.52
N GLY A 151 -11.03 13.40 -12.41
CA GLY A 151 -11.73 14.23 -13.39
C GLY A 151 -12.20 13.50 -14.65
N THR A 152 -12.09 12.16 -14.69
CA THR A 152 -12.53 11.32 -15.82
C THR A 152 -13.22 10.06 -15.28
N ALA A 153 -13.90 9.28 -16.13
CA ALA A 153 -14.40 7.94 -15.77
C ALA A 153 -13.42 6.80 -16.15
N LYS A 154 -12.19 7.12 -16.56
CA LYS A 154 -11.21 6.13 -16.99
C LYS A 154 -10.62 5.39 -15.79
N LEU A 155 -10.66 4.05 -15.81
CA LEU A 155 -10.06 3.21 -14.77
C LEU A 155 -8.58 3.53 -14.55
N LEU A 156 -8.11 3.30 -13.33
CA LEU A 156 -6.67 3.35 -13.04
C LEU A 156 -5.92 2.30 -13.87
N PRO A 157 -4.64 2.54 -14.23
CA PRO A 157 -3.86 1.58 -15.01
C PRO A 157 -3.80 0.17 -14.41
N ASP A 158 -3.92 0.06 -13.08
CA ASP A 158 -3.96 -1.22 -12.36
C ASP A 158 -5.28 -1.98 -12.57
N LEU A 159 -6.39 -1.24 -12.64
CA LEU A 159 -7.75 -1.78 -12.77
C LEU A 159 -8.12 -2.02 -14.23
N ASP A 160 -7.62 -1.18 -15.13
CA ASP A 160 -7.84 -1.27 -16.59
C ASP A 160 -7.24 -2.55 -17.21
N ARG A 161 -6.31 -3.20 -16.49
CA ARG A 161 -5.64 -4.44 -16.92
C ARG A 161 -6.27 -5.71 -16.33
N ILE A 162 -7.31 -5.57 -15.50
CA ILE A 162 -8.03 -6.70 -14.93
C ILE A 162 -9.03 -7.19 -15.98
N ALA A 163 -9.16 -8.50 -16.12
CA ALA A 163 -10.22 -9.12 -16.91
C ALA A 163 -11.54 -9.02 -16.14
N TRP A 164 -12.41 -8.10 -16.55
CA TRP A 164 -13.74 -7.87 -15.97
C TRP A 164 -14.83 -8.66 -16.70
#